data_AF-A0AAP3EL13-F1
#
_entry.id   AF-A0AAP3EL13-F1
#
_cell.length_a   1.000
_cell.length_b   1.000
_cell.length_c   1.000
_cell.angle_alpha   90.00
_cell.angle_beta   90.00
_cell.angle_gamma   90.00
#
_symmetry.space_group_name_H-M   'P 1'
#
loop_
_entity.id
_entity.type
_entity.pdbx_description
1 polymer ?
#
loop_
_entity_poly.entity_id
_entity_poly.type
_entity_poly.pdbx_seq_one_letter_code
_entity_poly.pdbx_strand_id
1 'polypeptide(L)'
;LFLEVTGPGGSGKSILAEIATMLAGEDNATSATIETLESPRERAALIGFSLIRLPDQEKWSGDGAGLKAITGGDAVSVDPKYQNAYS
;
A
#
# COMPACT_ATOMS: atom_id res chain seq x y z
N LEU A 1 10.25 0.22 0.61
CA LEU A 1 10.36 1.53 1.30
C LEU A 1 9.01 1.86 1.94
N PHE A 2 8.99 2.36 3.17
CA PHE A 2 7.78 2.83 3.87
C PHE A 2 8.01 4.23 4.44
N LEU A 3 7.02 5.10 4.30
CA LEU A 3 7.06 6.47 4.83
C LEU A 3 5.77 6.74 5.62
N GLU A 4 5.90 6.83 6.93
CA GLU A 4 4.82 7.29 7.80
C GLU A 4 4.93 8.82 7.97
N VAL A 5 3.99 9.56 7.40
CA VAL A 5 3.98 11.02 7.48
C VAL A 5 2.94 11.47 8.51
N THR A 6 3.40 11.90 9.67
CA THR A 6 2.54 12.35 10.78
C THR A 6 2.67 13.85 11.03
N GLY A 7 1.66 14.46 11.63
CA GLY A 7 1.68 15.88 12.00
C GLY A 7 0.29 16.50 12.17
N PRO A 8 0.19 17.72 12.71
CA PRO A 8 -1.08 18.43 12.90
C PRO A 8 -1.85 18.70 11.59
N GLY A 9 -3.13 19.04 11.69
CA GLY A 9 -3.91 19.51 10.54
C GLY A 9 -3.24 20.72 9.87
N GLY A 10 -3.26 20.78 8.53
CA GLY A 10 -2.62 21.87 7.77
C GLY A 10 -1.10 21.74 7.59
N SER A 11 -0.45 20.68 8.06
CA SER A 11 1.00 20.49 7.95
C SER A 11 1.50 20.05 6.55
N GLY A 12 0.63 20.04 5.52
CA GLY A 12 1.02 19.69 4.14
C GLY A 12 1.15 18.19 3.84
N LYS A 13 0.71 17.27 4.71
CA LYS A 13 0.79 15.82 4.48
C LYS A 13 0.10 15.37 3.19
N SER A 14 -1.10 15.90 2.93
CA SER A 14 -1.85 15.60 1.72
C SER A 14 -1.11 16.09 0.47
N ILE A 15 -0.47 17.25 0.55
CA ILE A 15 0.35 17.80 -0.54
C ILE A 15 1.58 16.91 -0.80
N LEU A 16 2.23 16.40 0.25
CA LEU A 16 3.33 15.45 0.08
C LEU A 16 2.86 14.17 -0.62
N ALA A 17 1.72 13.60 -0.20
CA ALA A 17 1.15 12.42 -0.83
C ALA A 17 0.76 12.66 -2.30
N GLU A 18 0.29 13.86 -2.62
CA GLU A 18 -0.04 14.28 -3.98
C GLU A 18 1.22 14.42 -4.84
N ILE A 19 2.27 15.08 -4.35
CA ILE A 19 3.56 15.17 -5.05
C ILE A 19 4.15 13.77 -5.28
N ALA A 20 4.10 12.88 -4.29
CA ALA A 20 4.55 11.50 -4.46
C ALA A 20 3.76 10.76 -5.55
N THR A 21 2.44 10.99 -5.62
CA THR A 21 1.56 10.44 -6.67
C THR A 21 1.97 10.95 -8.05
N MET A 22 2.21 12.26 -8.18
CA MET A 22 2.67 12.86 -9.44
C MET A 22 4.02 12.31 -9.89
N LEU A 23 4.95 12.07 -8.96
CA LEU A 23 6.26 11.52 -9.26
C LEU A 23 6.21 10.04 -9.66
N ALA A 24 5.34 9.25 -9.03
CA ALA A 24 5.12 7.85 -9.39
C ALA A 24 4.36 7.71 -10.72
N GLY A 25 3.53 8.69 -11.05
CA GLY A 25 2.52 8.64 -12.12
C GLY A 25 1.19 8.15 -11.58
N GLU A 26 0.09 8.80 -11.99
CA GLU A 26 -1.25 8.50 -11.49
C GLU A 26 -1.65 7.04 -11.75
N ASP A 27 -1.29 6.49 -12.92
CA ASP A 27 -1.56 5.10 -13.29
C ASP A 27 -0.72 4.08 -12.50
N ASN A 28 0.38 4.52 -11.87
CA ASN A 28 1.26 3.67 -11.06
C ASN A 28 1.05 3.88 -9.56
N ALA A 29 0.02 4.62 -9.16
CA ALA A 29 -0.33 4.87 -7.77
C ALA A 29 -1.72 4.33 -7.43
N THR A 30 -1.87 3.72 -6.27
CA THR A 30 -3.16 3.22 -5.77
C THR A 30 -3.36 3.53 -4.30
N SER A 31 -4.60 3.48 -3.82
CA SER A 31 -4.95 3.60 -2.40
C SER A 31 -5.38 2.26 -1.84
N ALA A 32 -5.00 1.96 -0.60
CA ALA A 32 -5.32 0.72 0.08
C ALA A 32 -5.49 0.95 1.59
N THR A 33 -5.91 -0.09 2.31
CA THR A 33 -5.85 -0.13 3.78
C THR A 33 -4.79 -1.14 4.23
N ILE A 34 -4.48 -1.15 5.53
CA ILE A 34 -3.56 -2.16 6.09
C ILE A 34 -4.13 -3.58 5.87
N GLU A 35 -5.44 -3.78 5.97
CA GLU A 35 -6.09 -5.08 5.72
C GLU A 35 -5.83 -5.59 4.29
N THR A 36 -5.87 -4.70 3.30
CA THR A 36 -5.55 -5.03 1.91
C THR A 36 -4.13 -5.56 1.77
N LEU A 37 -3.18 -5.02 2.56
CA LEU A 37 -1.79 -5.47 2.55
C LEU A 37 -1.61 -6.81 3.25
N GLU A 38 -2.41 -7.12 4.27
CA GLU A 38 -2.32 -8.35 5.05
C GLU A 38 -3.00 -9.55 4.38
N SER A 39 -4.06 -9.32 3.59
CA SER A 39 -4.78 -10.36 2.87
C SER A 39 -4.13 -10.69 1.52
N PRO A 40 -3.60 -11.90 1.27
CA PRO A 40 -3.02 -12.26 -0.03
C PRO A 40 -3.99 -12.08 -1.21
N ARG A 41 -5.28 -12.23 -0.95
CA ARG A 41 -6.34 -12.09 -1.94
C ARG A 41 -6.61 -10.63 -2.29
N GLU A 42 -6.64 -9.74 -1.30
CA GLU A 42 -6.84 -8.30 -1.54
C GLU A 42 -5.57 -7.66 -2.09
N ARG A 43 -4.40 -8.11 -1.62
CA ARG A 43 -3.07 -7.70 -2.11
C ARG A 43 -2.91 -7.90 -3.62
N ALA A 44 -3.61 -8.86 -4.21
CA ALA A 44 -3.60 -9.06 -5.66
C ALA A 44 -4.02 -7.79 -6.44
N ALA A 45 -4.86 -6.92 -5.85
CA ALA A 45 -5.24 -5.65 -6.46
C ALA A 45 -4.11 -4.60 -6.49
N LEU A 46 -2.99 -4.84 -5.80
CA LEU A 46 -1.85 -3.93 -5.71
C LEU A 46 -0.75 -4.25 -6.74
N ILE A 47 -0.91 -5.32 -7.52
CA ILE A 47 0.05 -5.73 -8.54
C ILE A 47 0.16 -4.64 -9.61
N GLY A 48 1.39 -4.30 -9.99
CA GLY A 48 1.69 -3.34 -11.05
C GLY A 48 1.78 -1.89 -10.57
N PHE A 49 1.37 -1.58 -9.34
CA PHE A 49 1.53 -0.25 -8.76
C PHE A 49 2.91 -0.09 -8.11
N SER A 50 3.50 1.09 -8.30
CA SER A 50 4.79 1.47 -7.70
C SER A 50 4.63 2.26 -6.39
N LEU A 51 3.47 2.90 -6.20
CA LEU A 51 3.13 3.66 -5.01
C LEU A 51 1.79 3.17 -4.45
N ILE A 52 1.80 2.80 -3.16
CA ILE A 52 0.59 2.48 -2.42
C ILE A 52 0.40 3.54 -1.33
N ARG A 53 -0.75 4.19 -1.34
CA ARG A 53 -1.15 5.20 -0.36
C ARG A 53 -2.09 4.58 0.66
N LEU A 54 -1.84 4.86 1.94
CA LEU A 54 -2.69 4.45 3.05
C LEU A 54 -3.29 5.69 3.72
N PRO A 55 -4.25 6.39 3.08
CA PRO A 55 -4.90 7.54 3.70
C PRO A 55 -5.79 7.09 4.86
N ASP A 56 -5.96 7.95 5.87
CA ASP A 56 -6.97 7.82 6.92
C ASP A 56 -7.09 6.42 7.54
N GLN A 57 -5.97 5.89 8.05
CA GLN A 57 -5.96 4.61 8.74
C GLN A 57 -6.55 4.75 10.15
N GLU A 58 -7.57 3.95 10.46
CA GLU A 58 -8.01 3.77 11.83
C GLU A 58 -6.93 3.05 12.66
N LYS A 59 -7.09 3.06 13.98
CA LYS A 59 -6.21 2.28 14.85
C LYS A 59 -6.28 0.81 14.45
N TRP A 60 -5.16 0.29 13.98
CA TRP A 60 -5.03 -1.08 13.52
C TRP A 60 -4.12 -1.88 14.45
N SER A 61 -4.41 -3.18 14.62
CA SER A 61 -3.56 -4.11 15.36
C SER A 61 -3.46 -5.45 14.62
N GLY A 62 -2.24 -5.98 14.53
CA GLY A 62 -1.93 -7.28 13.94
C GLY A 62 -0.41 -7.49 13.92
N ASP A 63 0.05 -8.61 13.36
CA ASP A 63 1.49 -8.90 13.26
C ASP A 63 2.19 -8.05 12.18
N GLY A 64 1.42 -7.49 11.24
CA GLY A 64 1.87 -6.61 10.17
C GLY A 64 2.78 -7.33 9.18
N ALA A 65 2.60 -8.66 9.03
CA ALA A 65 3.49 -9.48 8.22
C ALA A 65 3.46 -9.05 6.74
N GLY A 66 2.28 -8.79 6.20
CA GLY A 66 2.10 -8.31 4.84
C GLY A 66 2.72 -6.94 4.61
N LEU A 67 2.41 -5.98 5.49
CA LEU A 67 2.98 -4.64 5.46
C LEU A 67 4.52 -4.68 5.53
N LYS A 68 5.08 -5.46 6.46
CA LYS A 68 6.54 -5.60 6.61
C LYS A 68 7.19 -6.19 5.36
N ALA A 69 6.62 -7.26 4.81
CA ALA A 69 7.16 -7.91 3.61
C ALA A 69 7.15 -6.96 2.39
N ILE A 70 6.02 -6.30 2.12
CA ILE A 70 5.89 -5.35 1.00
C ILE A 70 6.87 -4.19 1.16
N THR A 71 6.94 -3.62 2.36
CA THR A 71 7.79 -2.45 2.61
C THR A 71 9.27 -2.78 2.71
N GLY A 72 9.61 -4.01 3.12
CA GLY A 72 10.95 -4.59 3.13
C GLY A 72 11.46 -4.99 1.74
N GLY A 73 10.56 -5.15 0.76
CA GLY A 73 10.91 -5.59 -0.59
C GLY A 73 10.99 -7.12 -0.72
N ASP A 74 10.39 -7.85 0.22
CA ASP A 74 10.29 -9.30 0.18
C ASP A 74 9.26 -9.74 -0.87
N ALA A 75 9.46 -10.93 -1.43
CA ALA A 75 8.43 -11.56 -2.26
C ALA A 75 7.20 -11.89 -1.40
N VAL A 76 6.02 -11.51 -1.89
CA VAL A 76 4.75 -11.70 -1.20
C VAL A 76 3.81 -12.56 -2.04
N SER A 77 3.09 -13.47 -1.38
CA SER A 77 2.07 -14.26 -2.04
C SER A 77 0.87 -13.39 -2.41
N VAL A 78 0.25 -13.72 -3.55
CA VAL A 78 -0.98 -13.10 -4.04
C VAL A 78 -1.94 -14.19 -4.49
N ASP A 79 -3.23 -14.02 -4.21
CA ASP A 79 -4.31 -14.94 -4.60
C ASP A 79 -5.34 -14.21 -5.49
N PRO A 80 -5.02 -14.00 -6.78
CA PRO A 80 -5.90 -13.30 -7.71
C PRO A 80 -7.21 -14.08 -7.92
N LYS A 81 -8.35 -13.40 -7.71
CA LYS A 81 -9.68 -14.00 -7.89
C LYS A 81 -9.86 -14.48 -9.33
N TYR A 82 -10.20 -15.76 -9.50
CA TYR A 82 -10.43 -16.42 -10.80
C TYR A 82 -9.19 -16.52 -11.73
N GLN A 83 -7.98 -16.44 -11.18
CA GLN A 83 -6.75 -16.78 -11.91
C GLN A 83 -6.02 -17.92 -11.19
N ASN A 84 -5.33 -18.77 -11.95
CA ASN A 84 -4.47 -19.78 -11.35
C ASN A 84 -3.31 -19.08 -10.62
N ALA A 85 -2.88 -19.63 -9.48
CA ALA A 85 -1.68 -19.17 -8.79
C ALA A 85 -0.52 -19.12 -9.80
N TYR A 86 0.18 -17.98 -9.86
CA TYR A 86 1.31 -17.76 -10.75
C TYR A 86 2.27 -18.97 -10.67
N SER A 87 2.50 -19.64 -11.81
CA SER A 87 3.38 -20.81 -11.95
C SER A 87 4.83 -20.41 -12.17
#